data_AF-A0A0E2E5Y3-F1
#
_entry.id   AF-A0A0E2E5Y3-F1
#
_cell.length_a   1.000
_cell.length_b   1.000
_cell.length_c   1.000
_cell.angle_alpha   90.00
_cell.angle_beta   90.00
_cell.angle_gamma   90.00
#
_symmetry.space_group_name_H-M   'P 1'
#
loop_
_entity.id
_entity.type
_entity.pdbx_description
1 polymer ?
#
loop_
_entity_poly.entity_id
_entity_poly.type
_entity_poly.pdbx_seq_one_letter_code
_entity_poly.pdbx_strand_id
1 'polypeptide(L)'
;MKKRFFRPFSLIFSLFIAFNLFGQENTEAALSEKVLGIEGIWENGGRFIEFSRDSEKNSLDMRVVLKPYYRFVYEKMGNFSSSIEALENSKSQFYLRVNYPYVKKAVVFPVCIENGFFFTSFYKKIPYEVKEESSDNLLETKDENSESSLGDKKNLLDGFWIEQGSPDGILLYPNEAPSSIDAYFFTGDDYIRFRYWLDDLEYNDKKVIVKGNDGTGYEFPRLLKRGSLVYSCVTNTGSILRNYETGKYTTSSDSNAENTQGLFLSFNPLGAGPGTHAAPDTYPKAQFSVLENLPLYILDDGKVFAMGSPFLIRSDIKDLDAEIEKQNAKRRPPPEPSIPTEDL
;
A
#
# COMPACT_ATOMS: atom_id res chain seq x y z
N MET A 1 11.72 -6.96 87.66
CA MET A 1 11.89 -5.48 87.64
C MET A 1 12.85 -5.13 86.50
N LYS A 2 12.55 -4.08 85.72
CA LYS A 2 13.28 -3.54 84.54
C LYS A 2 12.98 -4.14 83.16
N LYS A 3 12.06 -3.43 82.51
CA LYS A 3 11.85 -3.25 81.06
C LYS A 3 13.15 -2.86 80.35
N ARG A 4 13.37 -3.35 79.12
CA ARG A 4 14.13 -2.69 78.04
C ARG A 4 13.46 -3.07 76.71
N PHE A 5 12.46 -2.30 76.27
CA PHE A 5 12.58 -1.20 75.30
C PHE A 5 13.30 -1.59 74.01
N PHE A 6 12.54 -2.17 73.08
CA PHE A 6 12.82 -2.07 71.65
C PHE A 6 12.36 -0.67 71.19
N ARG A 7 13.31 0.14 70.71
CA ARG A 7 13.04 1.38 69.97
C ARG A 7 13.33 1.10 68.49
N PRO A 8 12.38 1.29 67.57
CA PRO A 8 12.71 1.59 66.19
C PRO A 8 12.97 3.10 66.08
N PHE A 9 14.14 3.50 65.59
CA PHE A 9 14.42 4.89 65.22
C PHE A 9 14.26 5.05 63.71
N SER A 10 13.46 6.06 63.37
CA SER A 10 12.98 6.48 62.06
C SER A 10 13.94 7.46 61.38
N LEU A 11 13.92 7.55 60.05
CA LEU A 11 14.02 8.79 59.25
C LEU A 11 13.91 8.42 57.74
N ILE A 12 12.70 8.42 57.15
CA ILE A 12 12.05 9.54 56.42
C ILE A 12 12.74 9.87 55.08
N PHE A 13 12.09 9.48 53.97
CA PHE A 13 11.81 10.45 52.90
C PHE A 13 10.38 10.25 52.38
N SER A 14 9.63 11.32 52.51
CA SER A 14 8.23 11.55 52.19
C SER A 14 8.02 11.87 50.72
N LEU A 15 6.93 11.38 50.11
CA LEU A 15 6.00 12.25 49.37
C LEU A 15 4.62 11.59 49.23
N PHE A 16 3.62 12.46 49.10
CA PHE A 16 2.25 12.38 49.56
C PHE A 16 1.28 11.57 48.70
N ILE A 17 0.29 11.02 49.41
CA ILE A 17 -1.02 10.53 48.96
C ILE A 17 -1.92 11.71 48.57
N ALA A 18 -2.67 11.60 47.46
CA ALA A 18 -4.14 11.80 47.44
C ALA A 18 -4.74 11.72 46.01
N PHE A 19 -5.56 10.70 45.81
CA PHE A 19 -6.90 10.73 45.21
C PHE A 19 -7.26 11.92 44.29
N ASN A 20 -7.52 11.60 43.01
CA ASN A 20 -8.78 12.01 42.38
C ASN A 20 -9.36 10.84 41.59
N LEU A 21 -10.49 10.38 42.09
CA LEU A 21 -11.47 9.54 41.42
C LEU A 21 -12.33 10.49 40.57
N PHE A 22 -12.10 10.52 39.26
CA PHE A 22 -13.01 10.96 38.19
C PHE A 22 -12.37 10.35 36.93
N GLY A 23 -12.93 9.33 36.30
CA GLY A 23 -14.27 9.40 35.74
C GLY A 23 -14.19 10.07 34.38
N GLN A 24 -13.48 9.47 33.42
CA GLN A 24 -13.84 9.57 32.01
C GLN A 24 -13.46 8.26 31.31
N GLU A 25 -14.54 7.56 30.99
CA GLU A 25 -14.74 6.35 30.21
C GLU A 25 -13.55 5.83 29.42
N ASN A 26 -13.40 4.51 29.49
CA ASN A 26 -12.70 3.67 28.54
C ASN A 26 -13.03 4.07 27.09
N THR A 27 -12.24 4.96 26.51
CA THR A 27 -12.08 5.12 25.06
C THR A 27 -11.13 4.05 24.49
N GLU A 28 -10.96 2.95 25.23
CA GLU A 28 -10.66 1.61 24.70
C GLU A 28 -11.94 0.84 24.36
N ALA A 29 -13.04 1.57 24.10
CA ALA A 29 -14.08 1.06 23.23
C ALA A 29 -13.42 0.81 21.88
N ALA A 30 -13.03 -0.45 21.66
CA ALA A 30 -13.04 -1.12 20.38
C ALA A 30 -13.64 -0.21 19.32
N LEU A 31 -12.78 0.33 18.45
CA LEU A 31 -13.18 0.69 17.10
C LEU A 31 -14.04 -0.48 16.64
N SER A 32 -15.36 -0.29 16.71
CA SER A 32 -16.36 -1.29 16.44
C SER A 32 -15.89 -2.02 15.20
N GLU A 33 -15.49 -3.28 15.35
CA GLU A 33 -14.80 -4.08 14.32
C GLU A 33 -15.66 -4.28 13.05
N LYS A 34 -16.89 -3.76 13.07
CA LYS A 34 -17.77 -3.49 11.93
C LYS A 34 -17.22 -2.42 10.95
N VAL A 35 -16.15 -1.70 11.30
CA VAL A 35 -15.60 -0.54 10.56
C VAL A 35 -14.38 -0.90 9.67
N LEU A 36 -13.86 -2.14 9.72
CA LEU A 36 -12.66 -2.53 8.95
C LEU A 36 -12.89 -2.64 7.43
N GLY A 37 -14.13 -2.53 6.93
CA GLY A 37 -14.47 -2.46 5.51
C GLY A 37 -14.16 -3.71 4.68
N ILE A 38 -13.32 -4.64 5.17
CA ILE A 38 -12.83 -5.80 4.43
C ILE A 38 -13.86 -6.91 4.29
N GLU A 39 -14.76 -7.11 5.27
CA GLU A 39 -15.75 -8.20 5.23
C GLU A 39 -16.67 -8.06 4.02
N GLY A 40 -16.91 -9.14 3.29
CA GLY A 40 -17.73 -9.19 2.08
C GLY A 40 -16.96 -9.69 0.85
N ILE A 41 -17.60 -9.57 -0.31
CA ILE A 41 -17.10 -10.12 -1.58
C ILE A 41 -16.37 -9.02 -2.35
N TRP A 42 -15.15 -9.35 -2.76
CA TRP A 42 -14.27 -8.53 -3.58
C TRP A 42 -13.98 -9.26 -4.87
N GLU A 43 -13.78 -8.51 -5.95
CA GLU A 43 -13.56 -9.11 -7.25
C GLU A 43 -12.61 -8.34 -8.15
N ASN A 44 -12.04 -9.07 -9.10
CA ASN A 44 -11.45 -8.51 -10.30
C ASN A 44 -11.79 -9.43 -11.49
N GLY A 45 -11.19 -9.19 -12.65
CA GLY A 45 -11.45 -9.99 -13.85
C GLY A 45 -11.10 -11.48 -13.72
N GLY A 46 -10.20 -11.85 -12.80
CA GLY A 46 -9.69 -13.22 -12.67
C GLY A 46 -10.17 -13.99 -11.45
N ARG A 47 -10.73 -13.35 -10.42
CA ARG A 47 -11.16 -14.03 -9.18
C ARG A 47 -12.17 -13.25 -8.35
N PHE A 48 -12.83 -13.97 -7.46
CA PHE A 48 -13.48 -13.46 -6.26
C PHE A 48 -12.64 -13.79 -5.03
N ILE A 49 -12.63 -12.86 -4.07
CA ILE A 49 -12.16 -13.10 -2.71
C ILE A 49 -13.27 -12.68 -1.75
N GLU A 50 -13.75 -13.62 -0.96
CA GLU A 50 -14.75 -13.37 0.08
C GLU A 50 -14.06 -13.41 1.45
N PHE A 51 -14.24 -12.35 2.22
CA PHE A 51 -13.81 -12.29 3.61
C PHE A 51 -15.02 -12.39 4.53
N SER A 52 -15.06 -13.41 5.37
CA SER A 52 -16.13 -13.61 6.36
C SER A 52 -15.53 -13.85 7.73
N ARG A 53 -16.16 -13.32 8.78
CA ARG A 53 -15.67 -13.54 10.15
C ARG A 53 -16.33 -14.79 10.73
N ASP A 54 -15.51 -15.69 11.24
CA ASP A 54 -15.98 -16.79 12.07
C ASP A 54 -16.24 -16.23 13.48
N SER A 55 -17.52 -16.14 13.85
CA SER A 55 -17.97 -15.61 15.15
C SER A 55 -17.48 -16.42 16.34
N GLU A 56 -17.09 -17.69 16.14
CA GLU A 56 -16.61 -18.57 17.22
C GLU A 56 -15.09 -18.46 17.42
N LYS A 57 -14.32 -18.22 16.35
CA LYS A 57 -12.85 -18.24 16.38
C LYS A 57 -12.20 -16.86 16.39
N ASN A 58 -13.00 -15.80 16.24
CA ASN A 58 -12.52 -14.43 15.99
C ASN A 58 -11.44 -14.37 14.89
N SER A 59 -11.58 -15.22 13.88
CA SER A 59 -10.67 -15.33 12.74
C SER A 59 -11.39 -14.90 11.47
N LEU A 60 -10.66 -14.28 10.55
CA LEU A 60 -11.16 -13.90 9.24
C LEU A 60 -10.96 -15.09 8.29
N ASP A 61 -12.03 -15.69 7.80
CA ASP A 61 -11.94 -16.68 6.72
C ASP A 61 -11.83 -15.95 5.38
N MET A 62 -10.85 -16.34 4.57
CA MET A 62 -10.63 -15.82 3.22
C MET A 62 -10.89 -16.93 2.21
N ARG A 63 -11.99 -16.84 1.47
CA ARG A 63 -12.35 -17.80 0.43
C ARG A 63 -11.98 -17.25 -0.95
N VAL A 64 -11.26 -18.04 -1.75
CA VAL A 64 -10.85 -17.65 -3.11
C VAL A 64 -11.54 -18.50 -4.16
N VAL A 65 -12.10 -17.85 -5.18
CA VAL A 65 -12.79 -18.50 -6.30
C VAL A 65 -12.25 -17.92 -7.60
N LEU A 66 -11.73 -18.76 -8.50
CA LEU A 66 -11.19 -18.30 -9.77
C LEU A 66 -12.29 -18.12 -10.82
N LYS A 67 -12.11 -17.11 -11.67
CA LYS A 67 -12.87 -16.85 -12.90
C LYS A 67 -12.01 -17.28 -14.10
N PRO A 68 -11.91 -18.58 -14.41
CA PRO A 68 -11.03 -19.04 -15.48
C PRO A 68 -11.50 -18.52 -16.84
N TYR A 69 -10.56 -17.96 -17.60
CA TYR A 69 -10.85 -17.37 -18.91
C TYR A 69 -11.35 -18.39 -19.95
N TYR A 70 -10.85 -19.63 -19.91
CA TYR A 70 -11.19 -20.70 -20.87
C TYR A 70 -12.16 -21.76 -20.34
N ARG A 71 -12.53 -21.69 -19.05
CA ARG A 71 -13.49 -22.62 -18.43
C ARG A 71 -14.73 -21.83 -18.05
N PHE A 72 -15.90 -22.33 -18.41
CA PHE A 72 -17.18 -21.72 -18.04
C PHE A 72 -17.56 -21.95 -16.57
N VAL A 73 -16.64 -22.51 -15.77
CA VAL A 73 -16.87 -22.96 -14.41
C VAL A 73 -16.00 -22.16 -13.47
N TYR A 74 -16.62 -21.45 -12.53
CA TYR A 74 -15.92 -20.85 -11.41
C TYR A 74 -15.40 -21.94 -10.48
N GLU A 75 -14.10 -21.90 -10.21
CA GLU A 75 -13.38 -22.95 -9.50
C GLU A 75 -13.09 -22.51 -8.06
N LYS A 76 -13.60 -23.26 -7.09
CA LYS A 76 -13.36 -23.01 -5.66
C LYS A 76 -11.95 -23.49 -5.30
N MET A 77 -11.05 -22.58 -4.93
CA MET A 77 -9.66 -22.91 -4.58
C MET A 77 -9.48 -23.32 -3.12
N GLY A 78 -10.45 -22.99 -2.28
CA GLY A 78 -10.47 -23.30 -0.86
C GLY A 78 -10.55 -22.04 0.01
N ASN A 79 -10.50 -22.30 1.31
CA ASN A 79 -10.59 -21.30 2.36
C ASN A 79 -9.24 -21.21 3.07
N PHE A 80 -8.81 -19.98 3.31
CA PHE A 80 -7.56 -19.64 3.97
C PHE A 80 -7.88 -18.94 5.29
N SER A 81 -7.35 -19.45 6.39
CA SER A 81 -7.46 -18.75 7.66
C SER A 81 -6.62 -17.48 7.61
N SER A 82 -7.23 -16.34 7.95
CA SER A 82 -6.60 -15.04 7.91
C SER A 82 -6.94 -14.19 9.13
N SER A 83 -6.23 -13.08 9.29
CA SER A 83 -6.54 -12.03 10.26
C SER A 83 -6.16 -10.69 9.67
N ILE A 84 -6.84 -9.62 10.10
CA ILE A 84 -6.53 -8.26 9.69
C ILE A 84 -6.22 -7.41 10.91
N GLU A 85 -5.21 -6.56 10.78
CA GLU A 85 -4.78 -5.64 11.83
C GLU A 85 -4.67 -4.24 11.23
N ALA A 86 -5.34 -3.25 11.82
CA ALA A 86 -5.22 -1.86 11.38
C ALA A 86 -3.85 -1.29 11.76
N LEU A 87 -3.25 -0.52 10.85
CA LEU A 87 -1.99 0.15 11.14
C LEU A 87 -2.26 1.39 12.02
N GLU A 88 -1.45 1.58 13.07
CA GLU A 88 -1.56 2.75 13.92
C GLU A 88 -1.52 4.05 13.10
N ASN A 89 -2.40 5.00 13.45
CA ASN A 89 -2.50 6.32 12.81
C ASN A 89 -2.90 6.34 11.32
N SER A 90 -3.47 5.25 10.80
CA SER A 90 -4.03 5.16 9.46
C SER A 90 -5.50 4.70 9.48
N LYS A 91 -6.32 5.26 8.58
CA LYS A 91 -7.72 4.85 8.40
C LYS A 91 -7.90 3.74 7.35
N SER A 92 -6.95 3.61 6.42
CA SER A 92 -7.08 2.73 5.27
C SER A 92 -5.93 1.76 5.08
N GLN A 93 -4.90 1.77 5.92
CA GLN A 93 -3.78 0.81 5.86
C GLN A 93 -3.95 -0.32 6.87
N PHE A 94 -3.75 -1.55 6.42
CA PHE A 94 -3.89 -2.76 7.22
C PHE A 94 -2.77 -3.76 6.96
N TYR A 95 -2.51 -4.62 7.94
CA TYR A 95 -1.76 -5.86 7.76
C TYR A 95 -2.74 -7.03 7.65
N LEU A 96 -2.87 -7.58 6.44
CA LEU A 96 -3.57 -8.83 6.21
C LEU A 96 -2.61 -9.99 6.41
N ARG A 97 -2.89 -10.86 7.39
CA ARG A 97 -2.12 -12.08 7.65
C ARG A 97 -2.86 -13.27 7.07
N VAL A 98 -2.22 -14.04 6.20
CA VAL A 98 -2.82 -15.21 5.54
C VAL A 98 -2.04 -16.46 5.91
N ASN A 99 -2.75 -17.49 6.36
CA ASN A 99 -2.20 -18.82 6.61
C ASN A 99 -2.42 -19.70 5.37
N TYR A 100 -1.36 -19.88 4.58
CA TYR A 100 -1.39 -20.78 3.44
C TYR A 100 -1.24 -22.25 3.88
N PRO A 101 -1.92 -23.20 3.21
CA PRO A 101 -1.71 -24.62 3.43
C PRO A 101 -0.23 -24.99 3.30
N TYR A 102 0.25 -25.88 4.18
CA TYR A 102 1.63 -26.38 4.19
C TYR A 102 2.73 -25.35 4.53
N VAL A 103 2.36 -24.12 4.90
CA VAL A 103 3.31 -23.06 5.29
C VAL A 103 3.18 -22.81 6.78
N LYS A 104 4.28 -22.97 7.52
CA LYS A 104 4.27 -22.87 9.00
C LYS A 104 4.05 -21.46 9.53
N LYS A 105 4.42 -20.44 8.77
CA LYS A 105 4.36 -19.04 9.18
C LYS A 105 3.29 -18.32 8.34
N ALA A 106 2.43 -17.56 9.01
CA ALA A 106 1.51 -16.66 8.34
C ALA A 106 2.30 -15.65 7.49
N VAL A 107 1.84 -15.40 6.27
CA VAL A 107 2.39 -14.36 5.40
C VAL A 107 1.67 -13.07 5.73
N VAL A 108 2.42 -11.98 5.93
CA VAL A 108 1.87 -10.67 6.28
C VAL A 108 1.95 -9.76 5.06
N PHE A 109 0.80 -9.25 4.64
CA PHE A 109 0.64 -8.36 3.50
C PHE A 109 0.18 -6.98 3.98
N PRO A 110 0.98 -5.92 3.76
CA PRO A 110 0.45 -4.57 3.78
C PRO A 110 -0.61 -4.44 2.68
N VAL A 111 -1.81 -4.00 3.04
CA VAL A 111 -2.91 -3.72 2.12
C VAL A 111 -3.50 -2.36 2.43
N CYS A 112 -4.08 -1.71 1.42
CA CYS A 112 -4.83 -0.48 1.59
C CYS A 112 -6.27 -0.69 1.12
N ILE A 113 -7.24 -0.40 1.99
CA ILE A 113 -8.67 -0.60 1.74
C ILE A 113 -9.40 0.70 2.05
N GLU A 114 -10.00 1.30 1.03
CA GLU A 114 -10.76 2.55 1.17
C GLU A 114 -11.78 2.69 0.04
N ASN A 115 -12.98 3.20 0.33
CA ASN A 115 -13.99 3.56 -0.66
C ASN A 115 -14.34 2.44 -1.67
N GLY A 116 -14.34 1.18 -1.24
CA GLY A 116 -14.63 0.03 -2.10
C GLY A 116 -13.47 -0.41 -3.02
N PHE A 117 -12.28 0.15 -2.82
CA PHE A 117 -11.05 -0.27 -3.49
C PHE A 117 -10.14 -1.05 -2.54
N PHE A 118 -9.55 -2.13 -3.05
CA PHE A 118 -8.59 -2.96 -2.35
C PHE A 118 -7.26 -2.92 -3.12
N PHE A 119 -6.25 -2.30 -2.51
CA PHE A 119 -4.90 -2.22 -3.06
C PHE A 119 -3.96 -3.16 -2.32
N THR A 120 -3.24 -3.96 -3.10
CA THR A 120 -2.11 -4.76 -2.61
C THR A 120 -0.77 -4.13 -2.94
N SER A 121 -0.71 -3.16 -3.87
CA SER A 121 0.45 -2.29 -4.09
C SER A 121 -0.02 -0.84 -3.99
N PHE A 122 0.66 -0.07 -3.15
CA PHE A 122 0.38 1.33 -2.87
C PHE A 122 1.64 1.98 -2.31
N TYR A 123 1.62 3.29 -2.12
CA TYR A 123 2.75 4.06 -1.65
C TYR A 123 2.39 4.81 -0.39
N LYS A 124 3.24 4.69 0.63
CA LYS A 124 3.09 5.37 1.92
C LYS A 124 3.98 6.59 1.98
N LYS A 125 3.43 7.74 2.39
CA LYS A 125 4.18 8.98 2.60
C LYS A 125 5.10 8.84 3.81
N ILE A 126 6.35 9.24 3.67
CA ILE A 126 7.35 9.25 4.73
C ILE A 126 7.91 10.67 4.87
N PRO A 127 8.16 11.14 6.10
CA PRO A 127 8.86 12.41 6.32
C PRO A 127 10.23 12.44 5.62
N TYR A 128 10.58 13.59 5.06
CA TYR A 128 11.88 13.84 4.43
C TYR A 128 12.44 15.19 4.91
N GLU A 129 13.74 15.39 4.73
CA GLU A 129 14.44 16.62 5.13
C GLU A 129 15.01 17.34 3.89
N VAL A 130 14.93 18.67 3.92
CA VAL A 130 15.48 19.55 2.88
C VAL A 130 16.80 20.14 3.40
N LYS A 131 17.85 20.07 2.59
CA LYS A 131 19.10 20.81 2.82
C LYS A 131 19.16 22.00 1.88
N GLU A 132 18.78 23.17 2.38
CA GLU A 132 18.93 24.43 1.66
C GLU A 132 20.42 24.81 1.52
N GLU A 133 20.87 25.16 0.31
CA GLU A 133 21.89 26.20 0.14
C GLU A 133 21.12 27.52 -0.01
N SER A 134 21.40 28.47 0.89
CA SER A 134 20.63 29.71 1.02
C SER A 134 20.51 30.50 -0.29
N SER A 135 19.29 30.84 -0.67
CA SER A 135 18.96 32.18 -1.17
C SER A 135 17.47 32.45 -1.01
N ASP A 136 17.17 33.53 -0.29
CA ASP A 136 15.86 34.17 -0.17
C ASP A 136 15.11 34.21 -1.50
N ASN A 137 13.84 33.78 -1.50
CA ASN A 137 12.73 34.73 -1.57
C ASN A 137 11.34 34.07 -1.55
N LEU A 138 10.49 34.71 -0.76
CA LEU A 138 9.04 34.94 -0.91
C LEU A 138 8.08 33.78 -0.66
N LEU A 139 7.66 33.74 0.62
CA LEU A 139 6.30 33.45 1.09
C LEU A 139 5.22 33.83 0.06
N GLU A 140 4.43 32.85 -0.35
CA GLU A 140 3.09 33.10 -0.87
C GLU A 140 2.05 32.81 0.22
N THR A 141 1.17 33.81 0.36
CA THR A 141 0.05 33.90 1.29
C THR A 141 -1.01 32.84 1.01
N LYS A 142 -1.49 32.20 2.08
CA LYS A 142 -2.68 31.34 2.06
C LYS A 142 -3.93 32.21 1.94
N ASP A 143 -4.65 32.09 0.84
CA ASP A 143 -6.03 32.55 0.73
C ASP A 143 -6.97 31.41 1.16
N GLU A 144 -7.60 31.60 2.32
CA GLU A 144 -8.69 30.78 2.84
C GLU A 144 -10.01 31.14 2.13
N ASN A 145 -10.25 30.53 0.96
CA ASN A 145 -11.58 30.22 0.43
C ASN A 145 -11.47 29.66 -0.99
N SER A 146 -11.73 28.39 -1.21
CA SER A 146 -12.32 27.89 -2.45
C SER A 146 -12.59 26.38 -2.39
N GLU A 147 -13.61 25.97 -3.14
CA GLU A 147 -14.00 24.59 -3.40
C GLU A 147 -12.81 23.74 -3.84
N SER A 148 -12.74 22.49 -3.36
CA SER A 148 -11.61 21.56 -3.56
C SER A 148 -11.23 21.43 -5.04
N SER A 149 -10.12 22.08 -5.42
CA SER A 149 -9.64 22.13 -6.78
C SER A 149 -8.65 21.00 -7.07
N LEU A 150 -8.40 20.70 -8.36
CA LEU A 150 -7.36 19.76 -8.79
C LEU A 150 -5.96 20.17 -8.26
N GLY A 151 -5.73 21.48 -8.06
CA GLY A 151 -4.50 22.02 -7.49
C GLY A 151 -4.25 21.58 -6.05
N ASP A 152 -5.31 21.51 -5.23
CA ASP A 152 -5.21 21.06 -3.83
C ASP A 152 -4.79 19.59 -3.74
N LYS A 153 -5.30 18.75 -4.65
CA LYS A 153 -4.92 17.32 -4.72
C LYS A 153 -3.49 17.11 -5.21
N LYS A 154 -2.98 17.98 -6.08
CA LYS A 154 -1.58 17.93 -6.52
C LYS A 154 -0.62 18.24 -5.38
N ASN A 155 -0.96 19.23 -4.55
CA ASN A 155 -0.21 19.54 -3.33
C ASN A 155 -0.16 18.36 -2.33
N LEU A 156 -1.15 17.45 -2.36
CA LEU A 156 -1.13 16.25 -1.51
C LEU A 156 -0.08 15.22 -1.95
N LEU A 157 0.27 15.17 -3.24
CA LEU A 157 1.30 14.27 -3.77
C LEU A 157 2.72 14.71 -3.40
N ASP A 158 2.95 15.99 -3.12
CA ASP A 158 4.30 16.46 -2.77
C ASP A 158 4.86 15.71 -1.56
N GLY A 159 6.04 15.14 -1.70
CA GLY A 159 6.77 14.44 -0.65
C GLY A 159 7.38 13.13 -1.08
N PHE A 160 7.93 12.40 -0.10
CA PHE A 160 8.63 11.13 -0.31
C PHE A 160 7.71 9.95 0.00
N TRP A 161 7.70 8.97 -0.89
CA TRP A 161 6.73 7.89 -0.91
C TRP A 161 7.41 6.56 -1.16
N ILE A 162 7.09 5.58 -0.35
CA ILE A 162 7.69 4.25 -0.46
C ILE A 162 6.59 3.26 -0.77
N GLU A 163 6.82 2.44 -1.81
CA GLU A 163 5.93 1.34 -2.12
C GLU A 163 5.70 0.47 -0.88
N GLN A 164 4.52 -0.12 -0.77
CA GLN A 164 4.12 -1.09 0.25
C GLN A 164 3.34 -2.20 -0.42
N GLY A 165 3.34 -3.37 0.22
CA GLY A 165 2.64 -4.54 -0.28
C GLY A 165 3.36 -5.23 -1.45
N SER A 166 2.58 -5.77 -2.38
CA SER A 166 3.00 -6.61 -3.51
C SER A 166 2.22 -6.28 -4.79
N PRO A 167 2.91 -5.97 -5.91
CA PRO A 167 2.29 -5.81 -7.23
C PRO A 167 1.56 -7.08 -7.72
N ASP A 168 2.07 -8.27 -7.36
CA ASP A 168 1.45 -9.55 -7.75
C ASP A 168 0.12 -9.85 -7.02
N GLY A 169 -0.22 -9.04 -6.02
CA GLY A 169 -1.43 -9.19 -5.22
C GLY A 169 -1.44 -10.44 -4.33
N ILE A 170 -2.64 -10.90 -3.97
CA ILE A 170 -2.82 -12.10 -3.13
C ILE A 170 -2.81 -13.33 -4.03
N LEU A 171 -1.78 -14.15 -3.95
CA LEU A 171 -1.66 -15.40 -4.70
C LEU A 171 -2.33 -16.59 -3.96
N LEU A 172 -2.39 -17.76 -4.60
CA LEU A 172 -2.87 -19.00 -3.97
C LEU A 172 -1.80 -19.68 -3.11
N TYR A 173 -0.58 -19.15 -3.16
CA TYR A 173 0.60 -19.58 -2.42
C TYR A 173 1.34 -18.33 -1.92
N PRO A 174 2.25 -18.44 -0.93
CA PRO A 174 3.00 -17.29 -0.44
C PRO A 174 3.73 -16.53 -1.54
N ASN A 175 3.62 -15.21 -1.53
CA ASN A 175 4.44 -14.36 -2.39
C ASN A 175 5.91 -14.46 -1.95
N GLU A 176 6.80 -14.43 -2.93
CA GLU A 176 8.21 -14.22 -2.67
C GLU A 176 8.47 -12.76 -2.32
N ALA A 177 9.58 -12.49 -1.63
CA ALA A 177 9.99 -11.12 -1.39
C ALA A 177 10.34 -10.45 -2.73
N PRO A 178 9.88 -9.21 -3.00
CA PRO A 178 10.20 -8.54 -4.23
C PRO A 178 11.72 -8.32 -4.32
N SER A 179 12.30 -8.52 -5.50
CA SER A 179 13.74 -8.29 -5.73
C SER A 179 14.12 -6.81 -5.63
N SER A 180 13.14 -5.93 -5.85
CA SER A 180 13.28 -4.49 -5.75
C SER A 180 11.95 -3.84 -5.38
N ILE A 181 12.03 -2.68 -4.74
CA ILE A 181 10.87 -1.84 -4.41
C ILE A 181 11.10 -0.44 -4.96
N ASP A 182 10.03 0.20 -5.41
CA ASP A 182 10.11 1.56 -5.91
C ASP A 182 9.76 2.58 -4.81
N ALA A 183 10.35 3.76 -4.93
CA ALA A 183 9.97 4.93 -4.13
C ALA A 183 9.88 6.14 -5.06
N TYR A 184 9.01 7.10 -4.72
CA TYR A 184 8.84 8.34 -5.46
C TYR A 184 9.08 9.53 -4.55
N PHE A 185 9.64 10.57 -5.12
CA PHE A 185 9.65 11.90 -4.53
C PHE A 185 8.98 12.84 -5.51
N PHE A 186 7.90 13.50 -5.10
CA PHE A 186 7.20 14.51 -5.90
C PHE A 186 7.45 15.89 -5.30
N THR A 187 7.73 16.87 -6.17
CA THR A 187 7.88 18.27 -5.79
C THR A 187 7.40 19.16 -6.93
N GLY A 188 6.29 19.87 -6.72
CA GLY A 188 5.69 20.70 -7.75
C GLY A 188 5.26 19.88 -8.96
N ASP A 189 5.92 20.06 -10.09
CA ASP A 189 5.67 19.32 -11.34
C ASP A 189 6.69 18.21 -11.60
N ASP A 190 7.72 18.13 -10.76
CA ASP A 190 8.84 17.23 -10.93
C ASP A 190 8.66 15.98 -10.07
N TYR A 191 9.24 14.87 -10.54
CA TYR A 191 9.36 13.65 -9.76
C TYR A 191 10.76 13.04 -9.85
N ILE A 192 11.11 12.30 -8.81
CA ILE A 192 12.27 11.39 -8.77
C ILE A 192 11.75 10.01 -8.39
N ARG A 193 11.98 9.00 -9.23
CA ARG A 193 11.71 7.60 -8.92
C ARG A 193 13.01 6.92 -8.53
N PHE A 194 13.02 6.30 -7.36
CA PHE A 194 14.12 5.49 -6.85
C PHE A 194 13.77 4.01 -6.96
N ARG A 195 14.78 3.19 -7.27
CA ARG A 195 14.67 1.74 -7.12
C ARG A 195 15.62 1.24 -6.04
N TYR A 196 15.05 0.62 -5.02
CA TYR A 196 15.80 -0.03 -3.95
C TYR A 196 15.84 -1.54 -4.20
N TRP A 197 17.03 -2.13 -4.23
CA TRP A 197 17.23 -3.56 -4.46
C TRP A 197 17.34 -4.30 -3.14
N LEU A 198 16.79 -5.50 -3.08
CA LEU A 198 17.00 -6.39 -1.95
C LEU A 198 18.51 -6.63 -1.78
N ASP A 199 19.01 -6.46 -0.56
CA ASP A 199 20.44 -6.49 -0.24
C ASP A 199 20.67 -7.17 1.11
N ASP A 200 21.85 -7.75 1.30
CA ASP A 200 22.23 -8.47 2.53
C ASP A 200 22.95 -7.54 3.53
N LEU A 201 22.79 -6.22 3.37
CA LEU A 201 23.41 -5.20 4.22
C LEU A 201 22.75 -5.12 5.60
N GLU A 202 23.55 -4.86 6.63
CA GLU A 202 23.03 -4.48 7.93
C GLU A 202 22.37 -3.10 7.87
N TYR A 203 21.16 -3.02 8.42
CA TYR A 203 20.40 -1.78 8.42
C TYR A 203 21.10 -0.67 9.20
N ASN A 204 21.10 0.53 8.62
CA ASN A 204 21.58 1.75 9.25
C ASN A 204 20.83 2.96 8.69
N ASP A 205 20.67 4.00 9.50
CA ASP A 205 19.89 5.20 9.16
C ASP A 205 20.69 6.24 8.34
N LYS A 206 21.66 5.80 7.55
CA LYS A 206 22.40 6.71 6.68
C LYS A 206 21.46 7.24 5.59
N LYS A 207 21.67 8.50 5.24
CA LYS A 207 20.94 9.18 4.17
C LYS A 207 21.83 9.40 2.94
N VAL A 208 21.19 9.63 1.80
CA VAL A 208 21.81 10.05 0.55
C VAL A 208 21.22 11.38 0.13
N ILE A 209 22.06 12.26 -0.41
CA ILE A 209 21.65 13.58 -0.89
C ILE A 209 21.46 13.50 -2.40
N VAL A 210 20.32 14.00 -2.86
CA VAL A 210 19.95 14.01 -4.27
C VAL A 210 19.54 15.42 -4.63
N LYS A 211 20.10 15.94 -5.72
CA LYS A 211 19.72 17.26 -6.21
C LYS A 211 18.44 17.14 -7.04
N GLY A 212 17.44 17.96 -6.72
CA GLY A 212 16.26 18.16 -7.55
C GLY A 212 16.59 18.86 -8.85
N ASN A 213 15.59 19.00 -9.73
CA ASN A 213 15.72 19.73 -10.99
C ASN A 213 16.00 21.23 -10.78
N ASP A 214 15.55 21.76 -9.65
CA ASP A 214 15.79 23.13 -9.14
C ASP A 214 17.20 23.32 -8.53
N GLY A 215 17.97 22.24 -8.39
CA GLY A 215 19.28 22.22 -7.75
C GLY A 215 19.25 22.04 -6.23
N THR A 216 18.07 22.01 -5.60
CA THR A 216 17.89 21.84 -4.15
C THR A 216 18.32 20.44 -3.72
N GLY A 217 19.04 20.34 -2.60
CA GLY A 217 19.48 19.05 -2.04
C GLY A 217 18.42 18.44 -1.12
N TYR A 218 17.92 17.25 -1.47
CA TYR A 218 16.99 16.48 -0.65
C TYR A 218 17.67 15.26 -0.04
N GLU A 219 17.38 14.98 1.22
CA GLU A 219 17.90 13.79 1.91
C GLU A 219 16.91 12.64 1.91
N PHE A 220 17.34 11.48 1.40
CA PHE A 220 16.56 10.26 1.39
C PHE A 220 17.25 9.13 2.15
N PRO A 221 16.49 8.18 2.74
CA PRO A 221 17.07 7.00 3.36
C PRO A 221 17.88 6.18 2.35
N ARG A 222 19.11 5.83 2.71
CA ARG A 222 19.97 4.93 1.89
C ARG A 222 19.42 3.51 1.86
N LEU A 223 18.87 3.08 3.00
CA LEU A 223 18.37 1.75 3.23
C LEU A 223 16.90 1.82 3.66
N LEU A 224 16.10 0.86 3.18
CA LEU A 224 14.72 0.68 3.58
C LEU A 224 14.57 -0.70 4.21
N LYS A 225 13.76 -0.79 5.27
CA LYS A 225 13.50 -2.04 5.98
C LYS A 225 12.05 -2.45 5.78
N ARG A 226 11.82 -3.69 5.32
CA ARG A 226 10.51 -4.34 5.31
C ARG A 226 10.60 -5.67 6.07
N GLY A 227 10.09 -5.69 7.30
CA GLY A 227 10.26 -6.84 8.19
C GLY A 227 11.74 -7.09 8.50
N SER A 228 12.25 -8.28 8.15
CA SER A 228 13.66 -8.64 8.27
C SER A 228 14.51 -8.31 7.04
N LEU A 229 13.90 -7.83 5.96
CA LEU A 229 14.56 -7.58 4.69
C LEU A 229 15.03 -6.13 4.60
N VAL A 230 16.21 -5.94 4.01
CA VAL A 230 16.82 -4.62 3.80
C VAL A 230 16.96 -4.39 2.31
N TYR A 231 16.58 -3.20 1.86
CA TYR A 231 16.69 -2.77 0.48
C TYR A 231 17.60 -1.55 0.37
N SER A 232 18.46 -1.50 -0.64
CA SER A 232 19.47 -0.44 -0.81
C SER A 232 19.35 0.26 -2.17
N CYS A 233 19.56 1.59 -2.18
CA CYS A 233 19.57 2.40 -3.41
C CYS A 233 20.97 2.86 -3.85
N VAL A 234 22.03 2.41 -3.16
CA VAL A 234 23.43 2.84 -3.40
C VAL A 234 24.37 1.66 -3.62
N THR A 235 25.59 1.94 -4.10
CA THR A 235 26.65 0.92 -4.19
C THR A 235 27.17 0.49 -2.83
N ASN A 236 27.56 -0.79 -2.67
CA ASN A 236 27.98 -1.40 -1.39
C ASN A 236 28.93 -0.49 -0.58
N THR A 237 29.80 0.25 -1.26
CA THR A 237 30.79 1.18 -0.67
C THR A 237 30.53 2.66 -0.94
N GLY A 238 29.55 3.03 -1.76
CA GLY A 238 29.34 4.41 -2.21
C GLY A 238 28.31 5.21 -1.41
N SER A 239 28.41 6.53 -1.53
CA SER A 239 27.34 7.52 -1.25
C SER A 239 26.57 7.88 -2.51
N ILE A 240 26.89 7.25 -3.64
CA ILE A 240 26.32 7.55 -4.97
C ILE A 240 25.12 6.64 -5.19
N LEU A 241 23.99 7.24 -5.56
CA LEU A 241 22.79 6.51 -5.97
C LEU A 241 23.07 5.65 -7.21
N ARG A 242 22.64 4.39 -7.18
CA ARG A 242 22.79 3.44 -8.29
C ARG A 242 21.78 3.66 -9.41
N ASN A 243 20.54 3.98 -9.05
CA ASN A 243 19.41 3.88 -9.97
C ASN A 243 18.27 4.82 -9.54
N TYR A 244 18.13 5.93 -10.26
CA TYR A 244 16.98 6.81 -10.14
C TYR A 244 16.63 7.40 -11.51
N GLU A 245 15.34 7.66 -11.71
CA GLU A 245 14.77 8.35 -12.86
C GLU A 245 14.25 9.70 -12.39
N THR A 246 14.47 10.75 -13.18
CA THR A 246 13.88 12.06 -12.96
C THR A 246 12.98 12.42 -14.13
N GLY A 247 11.92 13.17 -13.86
CA GLY A 247 11.02 13.61 -14.91
C GLY A 247 9.99 14.59 -14.40
N LYS A 248 8.99 14.84 -15.25
CA LYS A 248 7.81 15.62 -14.91
C LYS A 248 6.59 14.74 -14.82
N TYR A 249 5.62 15.12 -14.02
CA TYR A 249 4.34 14.44 -13.96
C TYR A 249 3.19 15.41 -14.18
N THR A 250 2.09 14.90 -14.73
CA THR A 250 0.84 15.65 -14.88
C THR A 250 -0.31 14.88 -14.26
N THR A 251 -1.25 15.62 -13.69
CA THR A 251 -2.51 15.06 -13.22
C THR A 251 -3.65 15.56 -14.09
N SER A 252 -4.57 14.66 -14.43
CA SER A 252 -5.79 14.98 -15.16
C SER A 252 -6.99 14.38 -14.43
N SER A 253 -8.17 14.94 -14.64
CA SER A 253 -9.40 14.43 -14.06
C SER A 253 -10.40 14.06 -15.15
N ASP A 254 -10.99 12.88 -15.04
CA ASP A 254 -12.14 12.44 -15.83
C ASP A 254 -13.19 11.85 -14.89
N SER A 255 -14.27 12.61 -14.68
CA SER A 255 -15.37 12.23 -13.79
C SER A 255 -16.20 11.05 -14.29
N ASN A 256 -16.07 10.69 -15.58
CA ASN A 256 -16.85 9.60 -16.19
C ASN A 256 -16.13 8.26 -16.14
N ALA A 257 -14.89 8.22 -15.62
CA ALA A 257 -14.10 7.01 -15.57
C ALA A 257 -14.64 6.01 -14.53
N GLU A 258 -15.22 4.91 -15.02
CA GLU A 258 -15.74 3.84 -14.17
C GLU A 258 -14.65 3.16 -13.34
N ASN A 259 -14.99 2.76 -12.11
CA ASN A 259 -14.11 2.03 -11.18
C ASN A 259 -12.80 2.77 -10.81
N THR A 260 -12.79 4.11 -10.91
CA THR A 260 -11.66 4.96 -10.50
C THR A 260 -12.15 6.13 -9.66
N GLN A 261 -11.22 6.89 -9.07
CA GLN A 261 -11.54 8.18 -8.45
C GLN A 261 -11.65 9.33 -9.47
N GLY A 262 -11.60 9.03 -10.77
CA GLY A 262 -11.62 10.01 -11.84
C GLY A 262 -10.41 10.94 -11.84
N LEU A 263 -9.30 10.53 -11.23
CA LEU A 263 -8.02 11.22 -11.24
C LEU A 263 -6.98 10.31 -11.89
N PHE A 264 -6.12 10.90 -12.71
CA PHE A 264 -5.14 10.19 -13.51
C PHE A 264 -3.77 10.85 -13.39
N LEU A 265 -2.73 10.04 -13.49
CA LEU A 265 -1.32 10.42 -13.40
C LEU A 265 -0.60 9.99 -14.67
N SER A 266 0.15 10.93 -15.25
CA SER A 266 1.05 10.64 -16.36
C SER A 266 2.48 11.05 -16.01
N PHE A 267 3.45 10.20 -16.32
CA PHE A 267 4.86 10.46 -16.12
C PHE A 267 5.55 10.73 -17.47
N ASN A 268 6.32 11.81 -17.52
CA ASN A 268 7.17 12.18 -18.63
C ASN A 268 8.65 12.16 -18.16
N PRO A 269 9.35 11.01 -18.31
CA PRO A 269 10.74 10.87 -17.91
C PRO A 269 11.64 11.84 -18.68
N LEU A 270 12.50 12.58 -17.96
CA LEU A 270 13.45 13.53 -18.54
C LEU A 270 14.91 13.05 -18.46
N GLY A 271 15.23 12.18 -17.50
CA GLY A 271 16.58 11.69 -17.32
C GLY A 271 16.71 10.56 -16.31
N ALA A 272 17.92 10.05 -16.17
CA ALA A 272 18.27 9.05 -15.18
C ALA A 272 19.67 9.35 -14.60
N GLY A 273 19.90 8.93 -13.36
CA GLY A 273 21.15 9.13 -12.63
C GLY A 273 22.35 8.31 -13.12
N PRO A 274 23.56 8.58 -12.62
CA PRO A 274 24.77 7.85 -13.01
C PRO A 274 24.80 6.40 -12.46
N GLY A 275 24.93 5.44 -13.37
CA GLY A 275 25.21 4.03 -13.08
C GLY A 275 25.56 3.30 -14.37
N THR A 276 26.48 2.33 -14.35
CA THR A 276 26.86 1.52 -15.53
C THR A 276 25.72 0.68 -16.12
N HIS A 277 24.55 0.69 -15.46
CA HIS A 277 23.30 0.05 -15.90
C HIS A 277 22.12 1.04 -15.99
N ALA A 278 22.37 2.35 -15.91
CA ALA A 278 21.32 3.34 -15.68
C ALA A 278 20.43 3.69 -16.89
N ALA A 279 20.69 3.16 -18.09
CA ALA A 279 19.87 3.49 -19.27
C ALA A 279 20.12 2.55 -20.47
N PRO A 280 20.12 1.20 -20.34
CA PRO A 280 18.97 0.41 -20.80
C PRO A 280 18.81 -1.02 -20.19
N ASP A 281 19.77 -1.49 -19.38
CA ASP A 281 19.91 -2.80 -18.71
C ASP A 281 18.71 -3.29 -17.89
N THR A 282 18.07 -2.38 -17.15
CA THR A 282 17.19 -2.74 -16.02
C THR A 282 15.70 -2.59 -16.29
N TYR A 283 15.31 -2.22 -17.51
CA TYR A 283 13.92 -2.18 -17.95
C TYR A 283 13.77 -3.15 -19.12
N PRO A 284 13.12 -4.30 -18.95
CA PRO A 284 12.91 -5.22 -20.07
C PRO A 284 12.04 -4.51 -21.11
N LYS A 285 12.70 -3.95 -22.14
CA LYS A 285 12.12 -3.30 -23.32
C LYS A 285 11.28 -2.04 -23.07
N ALA A 286 11.93 -0.91 -22.81
CA ALA A 286 11.59 0.38 -23.42
C ALA A 286 12.60 1.43 -22.98
N GLN A 287 13.16 2.19 -23.92
CA GLN A 287 13.85 3.43 -23.64
C GLN A 287 12.76 4.41 -23.16
N PHE A 288 12.51 4.42 -21.85
CA PHE A 288 11.49 5.21 -21.14
C PHE A 288 10.10 5.17 -21.79
N SER A 289 9.40 4.03 -21.67
CA SER A 289 7.97 3.98 -22.03
C SER A 289 7.20 4.98 -21.17
N VAL A 290 6.58 5.96 -21.82
CA VAL A 290 5.71 6.94 -21.17
C VAL A 290 4.58 6.18 -20.45
N LEU A 291 4.46 6.40 -19.15
CA LEU A 291 3.34 5.91 -18.37
C LEU A 291 2.27 6.98 -18.41
N GLU A 292 1.31 6.85 -19.32
CA GLU A 292 0.24 7.82 -19.51
C GLU A 292 -1.08 7.34 -18.90
N ASN A 293 -1.84 8.29 -18.35
CA ASN A 293 -3.22 8.09 -17.89
C ASN A 293 -3.39 6.89 -16.93
N LEU A 294 -2.47 6.74 -15.98
CA LEU A 294 -2.62 5.76 -14.90
C LEU A 294 -3.68 6.27 -13.92
N PRO A 295 -4.72 5.48 -13.57
CA PRO A 295 -5.62 5.84 -12.49
C PRO A 295 -4.83 6.17 -11.22
N LEU A 296 -5.13 7.31 -10.60
CA LEU A 296 -4.48 7.80 -9.39
C LEU A 296 -5.49 7.86 -8.25
N TYR A 297 -5.08 7.31 -7.11
CA TYR A 297 -5.87 7.30 -5.89
C TYR A 297 -5.07 8.01 -4.81
N ILE A 298 -5.63 9.06 -4.20
CA ILE A 298 -5.07 9.72 -3.03
C ILE A 298 -5.99 9.36 -1.86
N LEU A 299 -5.42 8.69 -0.87
CA LEU A 299 -6.12 7.97 0.19
C LEU A 299 -5.59 8.42 1.57
N ASP A 300 -6.33 8.09 2.63
CA ASP A 300 -5.96 8.38 4.03
C ASP A 300 -5.56 9.86 4.24
N ASP A 301 -6.36 10.78 3.72
CA ASP A 301 -6.12 12.23 3.79
C ASP A 301 -4.73 12.65 3.25
N GLY A 302 -4.24 11.98 2.20
CA GLY A 302 -2.95 12.29 1.55
C GLY A 302 -1.74 11.62 2.19
N LYS A 303 -1.94 10.60 3.03
CA LYS A 303 -0.85 9.77 3.58
C LYS A 303 -0.53 8.56 2.72
N VAL A 304 -1.45 8.18 1.83
CA VAL A 304 -1.30 7.06 0.90
C VAL A 304 -1.64 7.52 -0.50
N PHE A 305 -0.89 7.07 -1.49
CA PHE A 305 -1.37 7.07 -2.86
C PHE A 305 -1.24 5.68 -3.48
N ALA A 306 -2.07 5.38 -4.46
CA ALA A 306 -1.92 4.22 -5.32
C ALA A 306 -2.07 4.66 -6.78
N MET A 307 -1.41 3.96 -7.69
CA MET A 307 -1.52 4.21 -9.12
C MET A 307 -1.75 2.91 -9.88
N GLY A 308 -2.49 2.99 -10.99
CA GLY A 308 -2.98 1.82 -11.70
C GLY A 308 -4.27 1.28 -11.10
N SER A 309 -4.80 0.19 -11.67
CA SER A 309 -6.06 -0.39 -11.23
C SER A 309 -5.94 -1.03 -9.82
N PRO A 310 -6.97 -0.91 -8.96
CA PRO A 310 -7.04 -1.64 -7.70
C PRO A 310 -6.90 -3.15 -7.92
N PHE A 311 -6.33 -3.85 -6.94
CA PHE A 311 -6.22 -5.31 -7.02
C PHE A 311 -7.59 -5.98 -7.00
N LEU A 312 -8.50 -5.48 -6.16
CA LEU A 312 -9.90 -5.87 -6.15
C LEU A 312 -10.79 -4.63 -5.97
N ILE A 313 -11.99 -4.71 -6.51
CA ILE A 313 -13.09 -3.79 -6.24
C ILE A 313 -14.17 -4.50 -5.43
N ARG A 314 -14.95 -3.74 -4.68
CA ARG A 314 -16.09 -4.28 -3.95
C ARG A 314 -17.10 -4.84 -4.95
N SER A 315 -17.55 -6.08 -4.73
CA SER A 315 -18.57 -6.70 -5.58
C SER A 315 -19.98 -6.30 -5.13
N ASP A 316 -20.88 -6.15 -6.10
CA ASP A 316 -22.33 -6.00 -5.86
C ASP A 316 -23.01 -7.33 -5.54
N ILE A 317 -22.31 -8.46 -5.71
CA ILE A 317 -22.81 -9.79 -5.39
C ILE A 317 -22.98 -9.91 -3.88
N LYS A 318 -24.14 -10.40 -3.45
CA LYS A 318 -24.47 -10.64 -2.03
C LYS A 318 -24.31 -12.09 -1.60
N ASP A 319 -24.46 -13.02 -2.54
CA ASP A 319 -24.36 -14.46 -2.33
C ASP A 319 -23.42 -15.05 -3.37
N LEU A 320 -22.20 -15.38 -2.92
CA LEU A 320 -21.17 -15.93 -3.80
C LEU A 320 -21.51 -17.35 -4.25
N ASP A 321 -22.17 -18.17 -3.42
CA ASP A 321 -22.52 -19.54 -3.80
C ASP A 321 -23.60 -19.55 -4.88
N ALA A 322 -24.62 -18.70 -4.75
CA ALA A 322 -25.64 -18.55 -5.79
C ALA A 322 -25.06 -18.09 -7.14
N GLU A 323 -24.10 -17.16 -7.14
CA GLU A 323 -23.46 -16.70 -8.38
C GLU A 323 -22.57 -17.80 -9.00
N ILE A 324 -21.87 -18.58 -8.18
CA ILE A 324 -21.10 -19.75 -8.65
C ILE A 324 -22.03 -20.79 -9.29
N GLU A 325 -23.12 -21.15 -8.63
CA GLU A 325 -24.08 -22.12 -9.15
C GLU A 325 -24.70 -21.63 -10.45
N LYS A 326 -25.15 -20.38 -10.49
CA LYS A 326 -25.72 -19.74 -11.68
C LYS A 326 -24.74 -19.73 -12.86
N GLN A 327 -23.47 -19.40 -12.62
CA GLN A 327 -22.46 -19.41 -13.68
C GLN A 327 -22.16 -20.85 -14.14
N ASN A 328 -21.97 -21.77 -13.21
CA ASN A 328 -21.62 -23.15 -13.50
C ASN A 328 -22.76 -23.94 -14.16
N ALA A 329 -24.01 -23.50 -14.01
CA ALA A 329 -25.17 -24.06 -14.69
C ALA A 329 -25.23 -23.72 -16.20
N LYS A 330 -24.50 -22.70 -16.66
CA LYS A 330 -24.48 -22.30 -18.08
C LYS A 330 -23.87 -23.42 -18.92
N ARG A 331 -24.65 -23.96 -19.87
CA ARG A 331 -24.19 -24.97 -20.84
C ARG A 331 -23.78 -24.30 -22.14
N ARG A 332 -22.75 -24.86 -22.81
CA ARG A 332 -22.42 -24.44 -24.18
C ARG A 332 -23.60 -24.77 -25.11
N PRO A 333 -23.96 -23.88 -26.04
CA PRO A 333 -24.78 -24.32 -27.16
C PRO A 333 -24.05 -25.46 -27.88
N PRO A 334 -24.77 -26.45 -28.42
CA PRO A 334 -24.15 -27.50 -29.21
C PRO A 334 -23.32 -26.86 -30.33
N PRO A 335 -22.13 -27.40 -30.64
CA PRO A 335 -21.34 -26.89 -31.76
C PRO A 335 -22.18 -26.91 -33.03
N GLU A 336 -22.03 -25.89 -33.88
CA GLU A 336 -22.69 -25.86 -35.17
C GLU A 336 -22.38 -27.15 -35.94
N PRO A 337 -23.38 -27.80 -36.54
CA PRO A 337 -23.15 -29.02 -37.30
C PRO A 337 -22.16 -28.74 -38.42
N SER A 338 -21.15 -29.60 -38.55
CA SER A 338 -20.09 -29.48 -39.57
C SER A 338 -20.60 -29.58 -41.01
N ILE A 339 -21.87 -29.94 -41.19
CA ILE A 339 -22.55 -30.05 -42.48
C ILE A 339 -23.86 -29.27 -42.33
N PRO A 340 -24.12 -28.25 -43.18
CA PRO A 340 -25.41 -27.59 -43.22
C PRO A 340 -26.51 -28.63 -43.48
N THR A 341 -27.54 -28.64 -42.66
CA THR A 341 -28.71 -29.53 -42.78
C THR A 341 -29.50 -29.36 -44.09
N GLU A 342 -29.13 -28.41 -44.95
CA GLU A 342 -29.71 -28.20 -46.28
C GLU A 342 -29.17 -29.18 -47.34
N ASP A 343 -28.08 -29.91 -47.05
CA ASP A 343 -27.44 -30.85 -47.98
C ASP A 343 -27.73 -32.35 -47.67
N LEU A 344 -28.79 -32.66 -46.90
CA LEU A 344 -29.22 -34.03 -46.57
C LEU A 344 -30.56 -34.42 -47.19
#